data_AF-A0A967WCJ3-F1
#
_entry.id   AF-A0A967WCJ3-F1
#
_cell.length_a   1.000
_cell.length_b   1.000
_cell.length_c   1.000
_cell.angle_alpha   90.00
_cell.angle_beta   90.00
_cell.angle_gamma   90.00
#
_symmetry.space_group_name_H-M   'P 1'
#
loop_
_entity.id
_entity.type
_entity.pdbx_description
1 polymer ?
#
loop_
_entity_poly.entity_id
_entity_poly.type
_entity_poly.pdbx_seq_one_letter_code
_entity_poly.pdbx_strand_id
1 'polypeptide(L)'
;MASGDTLIIFTPQANEPVATASDGATPDRRNQHPVLDFDASASESAVFSAVMPQVYGGGGVTAYVSWAMSSATSSCVAWAG
;
A
#
# COMPACT_ATOMS: atom_id res chain seq x y z
N MET A 1 17.64 -4.84 -16.12
CA MET A 1 16.60 -5.68 -15.50
C MET A 1 15.55 -5.94 -16.55
N ALA A 2 15.07 -7.18 -16.67
CA ALA A 2 13.97 -7.50 -17.58
C ALA A 2 12.64 -7.06 -16.93
N SER A 3 11.60 -6.89 -17.72
CA SER A 3 10.23 -6.77 -17.19
C SER A 3 9.93 -8.00 -16.31
N GLY A 4 9.60 -7.78 -15.03
CA GLY A 4 9.19 -8.84 -14.09
C GLY A 4 10.00 -8.95 -12.79
N ASP A 5 11.17 -8.33 -12.69
CA ASP A 5 11.96 -8.35 -11.45
C ASP A 5 11.30 -7.48 -10.36
N THR A 6 11.21 -8.00 -9.13
CA THR A 6 10.73 -7.22 -7.98
C THR A 6 11.75 -6.15 -7.61
N LEU A 7 11.37 -4.88 -7.74
CA LEU A 7 12.23 -3.74 -7.43
C LEU A 7 12.28 -3.42 -5.93
N ILE A 8 11.13 -3.45 -5.27
CA ILE A 8 10.98 -3.16 -3.84
C ILE A 8 9.73 -3.86 -3.31
N ILE A 9 9.72 -4.15 -2.01
CA ILE A 9 8.56 -4.67 -1.28
C ILE A 9 8.24 -3.70 -0.15
N PHE A 10 7.02 -3.17 -0.16
CA PHE A 10 6.45 -2.47 0.99
C PHE A 10 5.60 -3.44 1.80
N THR A 11 5.86 -3.49 3.10
CA THR A 11 5.06 -4.27 4.05
C THR A 11 4.11 -3.33 4.78
N PRO A 12 3.02 -3.84 5.39
CA PRO A 12 2.13 -3.03 6.23
C PRO A 12 2.86 -2.24 7.33
N GLN A 13 3.96 -2.78 7.84
CA GLN A 13 4.76 -2.15 8.88
C GLN A 13 5.65 -0.99 8.36
N ALA A 14 5.78 -0.86 7.04
CA ALA A 14 6.51 0.23 6.40
C ALA A 14 5.63 1.46 6.12
N ASN A 15 4.38 1.47 6.58
CA ASN A 15 3.50 2.62 6.43
C ASN A 15 4.06 3.82 7.21
N GLU A 16 4.08 4.98 6.54
CA GLU A 16 4.51 6.24 7.13
C GLU A 16 3.34 6.92 7.86
N PRO A 17 3.62 7.74 8.90
CA PRO A 17 2.59 8.56 9.52
C PRO A 17 1.98 9.54 8.51
N VAL A 18 0.65 9.57 8.45
CA VAL A 18 -0.11 10.57 7.68
C VAL A 18 -0.32 11.85 8.49
N ALA A 19 -0.70 12.94 7.82
CA ALA A 19 -0.82 14.28 8.43
C ALA A 19 -1.83 14.35 9.59
N THR A 20 -2.92 13.58 9.51
CA THR A 20 -3.91 13.45 10.59
C THR A 20 -4.07 11.97 10.93
N ALA A 21 -4.08 11.62 12.22
CA ALA A 21 -4.23 10.24 12.65
C ALA A 21 -5.54 9.58 12.17
N SER A 22 -6.59 10.36 11.92
CA SER A 22 -7.89 9.89 11.42
C SER A 22 -7.95 9.66 9.91
N ASP A 23 -6.90 10.05 9.17
CA ASP A 23 -6.83 9.90 7.71
C ASP A 23 -5.91 8.72 7.32
N GLY A 24 -5.48 7.92 8.30
CA GLY A 24 -4.43 6.91 8.17
C GLY A 24 -4.93 5.53 8.48
N ALA A 25 -4.61 4.58 7.60
CA ALA A 25 -4.90 3.17 7.85
C ALA A 25 -4.19 2.68 9.13
N THR A 26 -4.88 1.84 9.90
CA THR A 26 -4.40 1.39 11.21
C THR A 26 -3.76 0.00 11.11
N PRO A 27 -2.68 -0.29 11.87
CA PRO A 27 -2.09 -1.63 11.89
C PRO A 27 -3.04 -2.66 12.49
N ASP A 28 -3.28 -3.76 11.76
CA ASP A 28 -4.11 -4.88 12.20
C ASP A 28 -3.48 -6.23 11.79
N ARG A 29 -4.11 -7.35 12.16
CA ARG A 29 -3.71 -8.71 11.79
C ARG A 29 -4.88 -9.51 11.23
N ARG A 30 -4.67 -10.10 10.06
CA ARG A 30 -5.60 -11.07 9.45
C ARG A 30 -4.94 -12.43 9.34
N ASN A 31 -5.49 -13.44 10.01
CA ASN A 31 -4.86 -14.77 10.11
C ASN A 31 -3.40 -14.69 10.62
N GLN A 32 -3.11 -13.79 11.57
CA GLN A 32 -1.77 -13.45 12.06
C GLN A 32 -0.81 -12.82 11.03
N HIS A 33 -1.25 -12.55 9.80
CA HIS A 33 -0.49 -11.74 8.86
C HIS A 33 -0.74 -10.26 9.15
N PRO A 34 0.31 -9.42 9.25
CA PRO A 34 0.17 -7.97 9.35
C PRO A 34 -0.61 -7.45 8.14
N VAL A 35 -1.53 -6.52 8.39
CA VAL A 35 -2.29 -5.78 7.37
C VAL A 35 -2.48 -4.34 7.82
N LEU A 36 -2.88 -3.47 6.89
CA LEU A 36 -3.42 -2.15 7.20
C LEU A 36 -4.93 -2.21 7.07
N ASP A 37 -5.64 -1.82 8.13
CA ASP A 37 -7.10 -1.75 8.17
C ASP A 37 -7.56 -0.34 7.87
N PHE A 38 -8.58 -0.25 7.02
CA PHE A 38 -9.14 1.00 6.53
C PHE A 38 -10.60 1.13 6.98
N ASP A 39 -10.97 2.28 7.52
CA ASP A 39 -12.35 2.61 7.84
C ASP A 39 -13.17 2.79 6.54
N ALA A 40 -14.30 2.09 6.43
CA ALA A 40 -15.19 2.18 5.28
C ALA A 40 -15.96 3.52 5.19
N SER A 41 -15.99 4.28 6.29
CA SER A 41 -16.74 5.54 6.42
C SER A 41 -15.85 6.79 6.34
N ALA A 42 -14.53 6.62 6.40
CA ALA A 42 -13.55 7.69 6.29
C ALA A 42 -12.66 7.52 5.06
N SER A 43 -12.15 8.63 4.54
CA SER A 43 -11.16 8.61 3.45
C SER A 43 -9.77 8.43 4.05
N GLU A 44 -9.39 7.18 4.30
CA GLU A 44 -8.07 6.85 4.84
C GLU A 44 -7.06 6.50 3.75
N SER A 45 -5.78 6.64 4.10
CA SER A 45 -4.65 6.44 3.20
C SER A 45 -3.50 5.70 3.88
N ALA A 46 -2.65 5.09 3.07
CA ALA A 46 -1.36 4.54 3.48
C ALA A 46 -0.28 5.14 2.57
N VAL A 47 0.83 5.56 3.16
CA VAL A 47 1.92 6.26 2.47
C VAL A 47 3.19 5.45 2.62
N PHE A 48 3.90 5.26 1.52
CA PHE A 48 5.17 4.55 1.47
C PHE A 48 6.15 5.34 0.61
N SER A 49 7.29 5.72 1.18
CA SER A 49 8.36 6.38 0.45
C SER A 49 9.57 5.46 0.28
N ALA A 50 10.18 5.50 -0.90
CA ALA A 50 11.46 4.86 -1.15
C ALA A 50 12.21 5.56 -2.28
N VAL A 51 13.53 5.31 -2.33
CA VAL A 51 14.37 5.71 -3.45
C VAL A 51 14.35 4.60 -4.50
N MET A 52 14.20 4.98 -5.78
CA MET A 52 14.23 4.04 -6.88
C MET A 52 15.57 3.28 -6.89
N PRO A 53 15.58 1.93 -6.92
CA PRO A 53 16.82 1.17 -6.96
C PRO A 53 17.69 1.55 -8.16
N GLN A 54 19.00 1.78 -7.93
CA GLN A 54 19.94 2.21 -8.98
C GLN A 54 20.09 1.21 -10.12
N VAL A 55 19.75 -0.06 -9.88
CA VAL A 55 19.75 -1.13 -10.88
C VAL A 55 18.55 -1.05 -11.85
N TYR A 56 17.61 -0.14 -11.60
CA TYR A 56 16.48 0.09 -12.49
C TYR A 56 16.96 0.65 -13.84
N GLY A 57 16.78 -0.15 -14.89
CA GLY A 57 17.23 0.18 -16.23
C GLY A 57 16.32 1.13 -17.02
N GLY A 58 15.29 1.72 -16.38
CA GLY A 58 14.25 2.50 -17.03
C GLY A 58 13.02 1.68 -17.46
N GLY A 59 12.01 2.36 -18.01
CA GLY A 59 10.73 1.76 -18.42
C GLY A 59 9.55 2.15 -17.52
N GLY A 60 8.48 1.37 -17.58
CA GLY A 60 7.33 1.51 -16.67
C GLY A 60 7.52 0.69 -15.39
N VAL A 61 6.93 1.17 -14.29
CA VAL A 61 6.83 0.44 -13.02
C VAL A 61 5.46 -0.21 -12.92
N THR A 62 5.40 -1.46 -12.47
CA THR A 62 4.15 -2.17 -12.16
C THR A 62 4.06 -2.36 -10.65
N ALA A 63 2.95 -1.92 -10.04
CA ALA A 63 2.67 -2.12 -8.63
C ALA A 63 1.66 -3.27 -8.47
N TYR A 64 2.01 -4.25 -7.65
CA TYR A 64 1.07 -5.30 -7.22
C TYR A 64 0.53 -4.93 -5.84
N VAL A 65 -0.75 -4.56 -5.79
CA VAL A 65 -1.46 -4.26 -4.54
C VAL A 65 -2.36 -5.43 -4.21
N SER A 66 -2.23 -5.97 -2.99
CA SER A 66 -3.15 -6.99 -2.46
C SER A 66 -4.05 -6.35 -1.42
N TRP A 67 -5.36 -6.54 -1.57
CA TRP A 67 -6.35 -5.99 -0.65
C TRP A 67 -7.47 -7.00 -0.39
N ALA A 68 -8.19 -6.81 0.72
CA ALA A 68 -9.37 -7.58 1.06
C ALA A 68 -10.40 -6.67 1.72
N MET A 69 -11.64 -6.71 1.22
CA MET A 69 -12.75 -5.91 1.75
C MET A 69 -13.55 -6.71 2.77
N SER A 70 -13.86 -6.07 3.91
CA SER A 70 -14.75 -6.64 4.93
C SER A 70 -16.22 -6.46 4.57
N SER A 71 -16.60 -5.28 4.03
CA SER A 71 -18.00 -4.92 3.74
C SER A 71 -18.19 -4.04 2.50
N ALA A 72 -17.16 -3.29 2.09
CA ALA A 72 -17.26 -2.44 0.90
C ALA A 72 -17.24 -3.27 -0.40
N THR A 73 -18.12 -2.94 -1.34
CA THR A 73 -18.33 -3.72 -2.58
C THR A 73 -17.90 -3.00 -3.85
N SER A 74 -17.56 -1.71 -3.80
CA SER A 74 -17.17 -0.93 -4.98
C SER A 74 -16.37 0.32 -4.62
N SER A 75 -15.43 0.71 -5.50
CA SER A 75 -14.73 2.01 -5.48
C SER A 75 -14.05 2.43 -4.17
N CYS A 76 -13.64 1.47 -3.34
CA CYS A 76 -12.96 1.75 -2.06
C CYS A 76 -11.44 1.51 -2.09
N VAL A 77 -10.86 1.04 -3.19
CA VAL A 77 -9.39 0.94 -3.35
C VAL A 77 -8.95 1.81 -4.50
N ALA A 78 -8.03 2.71 -4.21
CA ALA A 78 -7.33 3.50 -5.20
C ALA A 78 -5.82 3.44 -4.95
N TRP A 79 -5.04 3.40 -6.02
CA TRP A 79 -3.62 3.69 -5.99
C TRP A 79 -3.40 5.06 -6.66
N ALA A 80 -2.76 5.97 -5.95
CA ALA A 80 -2.35 7.28 -6.45
C ALA A 80 -0.82 7.37 -6.39
N GLY A 81 -0.22 7.91 -7.45
CA GLY A 81 1.22 8.10 -7.60
C GLY A 81 1.59 9.57 -7.78
#